data_AF-A0A760RN84-F1
#
_entry.id   AF-A0A760RN84-F1
#
_cell.length_a   1.000
_cell.length_b   1.000
_cell.length_c   1.000
_cell.angle_alpha   90.00
_cell.angle_beta   90.00
_cell.angle_gamma   90.00
#
_symmetry.space_group_name_H-M   'P 1'
#
loop_
_entity.id
_entity.type
_entity.pdbx_description
1 polymer ?
#
loop_
_entity_poly.entity_id
_entity_poly.type
_entity_poly.pdbx_seq_one_letter_code
_entity_poly.pdbx_strand_id
1 'polypeptide(L)'
;MRVFLWLLLFCFSFCASAETVNMKDVPVREFVAWYSERSGQSIVVPSSVTGTVTVFNYQVKDGRLKKFFETVMLGLGYGVVPGDPALLIALDPPV
;
A
#
# COMPACT_ATOMS: atom_id res chain seq x y z
N MET A 1 27.46 -7.90 -34.46
CA MET A 1 26.22 -8.44 -33.85
C MET A 1 26.35 -8.88 -32.39
N ARG A 2 27.49 -9.43 -31.94
CA ARG A 2 27.66 -9.87 -30.53
C ARG A 2 27.67 -8.71 -29.51
N VAL A 3 28.34 -7.59 -29.82
CA VAL A 3 28.48 -6.43 -28.90
C VAL A 3 27.14 -5.72 -28.64
N PHE A 4 26.25 -5.71 -29.63
CA PHE A 4 24.94 -5.08 -29.52
C PHE A 4 24.04 -5.78 -28.48
N LEU A 5 24.17 -7.11 -28.35
CA LEU A 5 23.42 -7.89 -27.35
C LEU A 5 23.87 -7.59 -25.91
N TRP A 6 25.17 -7.32 -25.70
CA TRP A 6 25.73 -6.96 -24.40
C TRP A 6 25.29 -5.56 -23.94
N LEU A 7 25.23 -4.60 -24.85
CA LEU A 7 24.71 -3.25 -24.58
C LEU A 7 23.23 -3.27 -24.21
N LEU A 8 22.43 -4.11 -24.87
CA LEU A 8 20.99 -4.23 -24.62
C LEU A 8 20.69 -4.89 -23.27
N LEU A 9 21.48 -5.87 -22.83
CA LEU A 9 21.37 -6.50 -21.50
C LEU A 9 21.83 -5.58 -20.36
N PHE A 10 22.77 -4.66 -20.60
CA PHE A 10 23.25 -3.73 -19.58
C PHE A 10 22.20 -2.65 -19.23
N CYS A 11 21.40 -2.21 -20.21
CA CYS A 11 20.34 -1.22 -19.99
C CYS A 11 19.16 -1.72 -19.13
N PHE A 12 18.96 -3.04 -19.03
CA PHE A 12 17.85 -3.60 -18.24
C PHE A 12 18.18 -3.82 -16.76
N SER A 13 19.42 -3.58 -16.31
CA SER A 13 19.87 -4.15 -15.04
C SER A 13 19.48 -3.40 -13.77
N PHE A 14 19.08 -2.13 -13.77
CA PHE A 14 18.86 -1.44 -12.48
C PHE A 14 17.76 -0.38 -12.49
N CYS A 15 16.53 -0.83 -12.22
CA CYS A 15 15.48 0.01 -11.61
C CYS A 15 14.74 -0.77 -10.52
N ALA A 16 15.49 -1.40 -9.60
CA ALA A 16 14.92 -1.90 -8.35
C ALA A 16 14.90 -0.75 -7.32
N SER A 17 13.93 0.15 -7.44
CA SER A 17 13.70 1.17 -6.42
C SER A 17 12.89 0.55 -5.29
N ALA A 18 13.56 0.24 -4.18
CA ALA A 18 12.89 -0.17 -2.95
C ALA A 18 12.48 1.10 -2.19
N GLU A 19 11.22 1.50 -2.37
CA GLU A 19 10.66 2.67 -1.73
C GLU A 19 10.35 2.36 -0.25
N THR A 20 10.95 3.15 0.64
CA THR A 20 10.76 3.04 2.09
C THR A 20 9.44 3.70 2.47
N VAL A 21 8.58 2.99 3.21
CA VAL A 21 7.34 3.58 3.75
C VAL A 21 7.61 4.06 5.17
N ASN A 22 7.72 5.38 5.32
CA ASN A 22 7.85 6.02 6.63
C ASN A 22 6.71 7.01 6.81
N MET A 23 5.64 6.55 7.45
CA MET A 23 4.46 7.35 7.74
C MET A 23 4.33 7.48 9.24
N LYS A 24 4.44 8.72 9.75
CA LYS A 24 4.37 9.01 11.17
C LYS A 24 3.18 9.91 11.42
N ASP A 25 2.26 9.44 12.26
CA ASP A 25 1.06 10.15 12.68
C ASP A 25 0.23 10.70 11.50
N VAL A 26 0.16 9.94 10.40
CA VAL A 26 -0.59 10.36 9.21
C VAL A 26 -2.07 10.01 9.37
N PRO A 27 -3.01 10.84 8.89
CA PRO A 27 -4.42 10.46 8.85
C PRO A 27 -4.62 9.12 8.13
N VAL A 28 -5.51 8.27 8.67
CA VAL A 28 -5.80 6.95 8.05
C VAL A 28 -6.23 7.11 6.58
N ARG A 29 -6.95 8.18 6.26
CA ARG A 29 -7.37 8.51 4.88
C ARG A 29 -6.19 8.74 3.94
N GLU A 30 -5.14 9.41 4.42
CA GLU A 30 -3.92 9.64 3.64
C GLU A 30 -3.16 8.33 3.42
N PHE A 31 -3.10 7.46 4.43
CA PHE A 31 -2.54 6.10 4.27
C PHE A 31 -3.31 5.29 3.22
N VAL A 32 -4.65 5.34 3.22
CA VAL A 32 -5.48 4.66 2.22
C VAL A 32 -5.28 5.25 0.82
N ALA A 33 -5.19 6.58 0.71
CA ALA A 33 -4.91 7.26 -0.56
C ALA A 33 -3.56 6.82 -1.14
N TRP A 34 -2.51 6.80 -0.31
CA TRP A 34 -1.20 6.30 -0.69
C TRP A 34 -1.25 4.85 -1.18
N TYR A 35 -1.99 3.96 -0.49
CA TYR A 35 -2.16 2.59 -0.96
C TYR A 35 -2.88 2.52 -2.31
N SER A 36 -3.94 3.30 -2.50
CA SER A 36 -4.72 3.34 -3.75
C SER A 36 -3.85 3.79 -4.93
N GLU A 37 -3.06 4.85 -4.73
CA GLU A 37 -2.10 5.34 -5.74
C GLU A 37 -1.05 4.28 -6.08
N ARG A 38 -0.51 3.59 -5.07
CA ARG A 38 0.58 2.62 -5.28
C ARG A 38 0.13 1.29 -5.86
N SER A 39 -1.06 0.84 -5.49
CA SER A 39 -1.63 -0.44 -5.94
C SER A 39 -2.45 -0.31 -7.23
N GLY A 40 -2.88 0.90 -7.59
CA GLY A 40 -3.87 1.15 -8.64
C GLY A 40 -5.29 0.70 -8.28
N GLN A 41 -5.54 0.26 -7.05
CA GLN A 41 -6.85 -0.21 -6.60
C GLN A 41 -7.70 0.95 -6.08
N SER A 42 -8.90 1.12 -6.62
CA SER A 42 -9.89 2.08 -6.10
C SER A 42 -10.46 1.61 -4.76
N ILE A 43 -10.50 2.51 -3.76
CA ILE A 43 -11.06 2.23 -2.42
C ILE A 43 -12.09 3.28 -2.02
N VAL A 44 -13.26 2.82 -1.57
CA VAL A 44 -14.28 3.65 -0.91
C VAL A 44 -13.98 3.75 0.57
N VAL A 45 -13.86 4.99 1.06
CA VAL A 45 -13.56 5.31 2.45
C VAL A 45 -14.77 6.02 3.10
N PRO A 46 -15.55 5.32 3.97
CA PRO A 46 -16.68 5.93 4.67
C PRO A 46 -16.27 7.13 5.53
N SER A 47 -17.19 8.05 5.83
CA SER A 47 -16.96 9.20 6.71
C SER A 47 -16.59 8.81 8.14
N SER A 48 -17.00 7.62 8.59
CA SER A 48 -16.67 7.06 9.91
C SER A 48 -15.19 6.68 10.09
N VAL A 49 -14.41 6.56 9.01
CA VAL A 49 -12.97 6.31 9.09
C VAL A 49 -12.26 7.57 9.57
N THR A 50 -11.66 7.49 10.76
CA THR A 50 -11.01 8.62 11.45
C THR A 50 -9.75 8.16 12.17
N GLY A 51 -9.00 9.09 12.76
CA GLY A 51 -7.75 8.79 13.48
C GLY A 51 -6.50 8.86 12.61
N THR A 52 -5.36 8.54 13.23
CA THR A 52 -4.03 8.54 12.60
C THR A 52 -3.39 7.17 12.67
N VAL A 53 -2.41 6.93 11.81
CA VAL A 53 -1.61 5.71 11.76
C VAL A 53 -0.14 6.07 11.69
N THR A 54 0.67 5.31 12.43
CA THR A 54 2.13 5.34 12.31
C THR A 54 2.59 3.98 11.82
N VAL A 55 3.22 3.94 10.66
CA VAL A 55 3.77 2.71 10.08
C VAL A 55 5.22 2.94 9.67
N PHE A 56 6.11 2.15 10.26
CA PHE A 56 7.52 2.08 9.89
C PHE A 56 7.76 0.81 9.10
N ASN A 57 8.08 0.92 7.81
CA ASN A 57 8.48 -0.23 7.01
C ASN A 57 9.66 0.09 6.10
N TYR A 58 10.76 -0.61 6.32
CA TYR A 58 11.99 -0.43 5.56
C TYR A 58 11.84 -0.82 4.08
N GLN A 59 11.03 -1.82 3.74
CA GLN A 59 10.72 -2.21 2.34
C GLN A 59 9.38 -2.95 2.22
N VAL A 60 8.40 -2.32 1.58
CA VAL A 60 7.21 -3.01 1.10
C VAL A 60 7.45 -3.43 -0.35
N LYS A 61 7.76 -4.71 -0.57
CA LYS A 61 7.81 -5.27 -1.94
C LYS A 61 6.39 -5.29 -2.53
N ASP A 62 6.24 -4.94 -3.81
CA ASP A 62 4.93 -4.80 -4.49
C ASP A 62 4.00 -6.02 -4.29
N GLY A 63 4.55 -7.24 -4.36
CA GLY A 63 3.78 -8.47 -4.14
C GLY A 63 3.22 -8.67 -2.72
N ARG A 64 3.61 -7.83 -1.74
CA ARG A 64 3.11 -7.86 -0.36
C ARG A 64 2.30 -6.62 0.02
N LEU A 65 2.16 -5.64 -0.88
CA LEU A 65 1.52 -4.36 -0.58
C LEU A 65 0.08 -4.54 -0.12
N LYS A 66 -0.72 -5.36 -0.82
CA LYS A 66 -2.10 -5.68 -0.44
C LYS A 66 -2.20 -6.27 0.97
N LYS A 67 -1.42 -7.31 1.27
CA LYS A 67 -1.43 -7.97 2.59
C LYS A 67 -0.99 -7.01 3.70
N PHE A 68 0.00 -6.17 3.42
CA PHE A 68 0.45 -5.14 4.35
C PHE A 68 -0.67 -4.15 4.66
N PHE A 69 -1.32 -3.61 3.64
CA PHE A 69 -2.46 -2.69 3.80
C PHE A 69 -3.60 -3.33 4.61
N GLU A 70 -4.02 -4.55 4.26
CA GLU A 70 -5.07 -5.26 4.97
C GLU A 70 -4.70 -5.48 6.44
N THR A 71 -3.44 -5.80 6.74
CA THR A 71 -2.96 -5.99 8.13
C THR A 71 -3.00 -4.70 8.93
N VAL A 72 -2.60 -3.58 8.33
CA VAL A 72 -2.66 -2.26 8.98
C VAL A 72 -4.11 -1.85 9.24
N MET A 73 -5.01 -2.03 8.27
CA MET A 73 -6.44 -1.75 8.43
C MET A 73 -7.06 -2.60 9.55
N LEU A 74 -6.77 -3.90 9.57
CA LEU A 74 -7.24 -4.79 10.62
C LEU A 74 -6.78 -4.35 12.02
N GLY A 75 -5.52 -3.91 12.15
CA GLY A 75 -4.99 -3.38 13.42
C GLY A 75 -5.66 -2.09 13.89
N LEU A 76 -6.25 -1.32 12.96
CA LEU A 76 -7.02 -0.11 13.25
C LEU A 76 -8.52 -0.38 13.48
N GLY A 77 -8.95 -1.65 13.44
CA GLY A 77 -10.37 -2.01 13.55
C GLY A 77 -11.16 -1.86 12.23
N TYR A 78 -10.47 -1.86 11.09
CA TYR A 78 -11.11 -1.78 9.77
C TYR A 78 -10.92 -3.07 8.97
N GLY A 79 -11.98 -3.51 8.31
CA GLY A 79 -11.97 -4.59 7.33
C GLY A 79 -11.95 -4.03 5.91
N VAL A 80 -11.33 -4.76 4.98
CA VAL A 80 -11.36 -4.45 3.55
C VAL A 80 -12.22 -5.49 2.86
N VAL A 81 -13.37 -5.07 2.32
CA VAL A 81 -14.24 -5.91 1.50
C VAL A 81 -13.76 -5.81 0.04
N PRO A 82 -13.40 -6.93 -0.61
CA PRO A 82 -12.94 -6.92 -1.99
C PRO A 82 -14.07 -6.51 -2.94
N GLY A 83 -13.72 -5.71 -3.96
CA GLY A 83 -14.63 -5.20 -4.98
C GLY A 83 -13.91 -4.26 -5.94
N ASP A 84 -14.66 -3.68 -6.88
CA ASP A 84 -14.20 -2.61 -7.76
C ASP A 84 -15.24 -1.46 -7.75
N PRO A 85 -15.11 -0.48 -6.83
CA PRO A 85 -14.02 -0.29 -5.87
C PRO A 85 -14.12 -1.21 -4.63
N ALA A 86 -13.00 -1.42 -3.94
CA ALA A 86 -12.99 -2.10 -2.64
C ALA A 86 -13.58 -1.18 -1.55
N LEU A 87 -14.18 -1.76 -0.52
CA LEU A 87 -14.87 -1.00 0.53
C LEU A 87 -14.19 -1.19 1.89
N LEU A 88 -13.91 -0.09 2.59
CA LEU A 88 -13.54 -0.13 4.01
C LEU A 88 -14.79 -0.21 4.89
N ILE A 89 -14.80 -1.14 5.83
CA ILE A 89 -15.85 -1.28 6.84
C ILE A 89 -15.24 -1.21 8.24
N ALA A 90 -15.94 -0.60 9.20
CA ALA A 90 -15.58 -0.73 10.60
C ALA A 90 -15.90 -2.16 11.05
N LEU A 91 -14.94 -2.81 11.70
CA LEU A 91 -15.16 -3.99 12.51
C LEU A 91 -15.41 -3.41 13.91
N ASP A 92 -16.62 -3.60 14.45
CA ASP A 92 -17.10 -2.95 15.69
C ASP A 92 -16.08 -2.87 16.85
N PRO A 93 -16.20 -1.87 17.75
CA PRO A 93 -15.14 -1.49 18.69
C PRO A 93 -14.85 -2.59 19.74
N PRO A 94 -13.67 -2.58 20.38
CA PRO A 94 -13.45 -3.38 21.58
C PRO A 94 -14.50 -2.98 22.62
N VAL A 95 -15.30 -3.97 23.04
CA VAL A 95 -16.25 -3.92 24.16
C VAL A 95 -15.54 -3.54 25.45
#